data_AF-A0A947CM16-F1
#
_entry.id   AF-A0A947CM16-F1
#
_cell.length_a   1.000
_cell.length_b   1.000
_cell.length_c   1.000
_cell.angle_alpha   90.00
_cell.angle_beta   90.00
_cell.angle_gamma   90.00
#
_symmetry.space_group_name_H-M   'P 1'
#
loop_
_entity.id
_entity.type
_entity.pdbx_description
1 polymer ?
#
loop_
_entity_poly.entity_id
_entity_poly.type
_entity_poly.pdbx_seq_one_letter_code
_entity_poly.pdbx_strand_id
1 'polypeptide(L)'
;HQRRKSPPDRARRMIIGDLRFEHGRHRRDRRGKPILCAECHRDASSAVATGKHLPPPTDACVSCHDDSQRAPQTLAMKVCETCHATRSASLGAIPPRSHLPAEEMPANHTLAFREDHEREARRAPQECARCHSFMSGARRDTCDQCHQVMRPRSHTAGWIEFEHGPAAAARQESCATCHGADMCIACHSRPPRSHQPVLEFRQSHGLAASINVRACLTCHDPSTGFCTGPGCHTPAASGLPR
;
A
#
# COMPACT_ATOMS: atom_id res chain seq x y z
N HIS A 1 -33.21 50.88 -28.69
CA HIS A 1 -32.93 49.95 -27.57
C HIS A 1 -31.57 49.28 -27.76
N GLN A 2 -30.64 49.58 -26.85
CA GLN A 2 -29.23 49.21 -26.95
C GLN A 2 -29.03 47.71 -26.65
N ARG A 3 -28.30 47.02 -27.53
CA ARG A 3 -27.82 45.65 -27.30
C ARG A 3 -26.89 45.67 -26.09
N ARG A 4 -27.33 45.09 -24.97
CA ARG A 4 -26.48 44.88 -23.80
C ARG A 4 -25.41 43.85 -24.18
N LYS A 5 -24.14 44.29 -24.22
CA LYS A 5 -22.98 43.39 -24.35
C LYS A 5 -22.97 42.44 -23.15
N SER A 6 -22.93 41.14 -23.41
CA SER A 6 -22.68 40.12 -22.38
C SER A 6 -21.33 40.38 -21.69
N PRO A 7 -21.20 40.16 -20.37
CA PRO A 7 -19.93 40.36 -19.68
C PRO A 7 -18.87 39.38 -20.21
N PRO A 8 -17.58 39.72 -20.12
CA PRO A 8 -16.51 38.85 -20.59
C PRO A 8 -16.55 37.53 -19.82
N ASP A 9 -16.40 36.44 -20.57
CA ASP A 9 -16.41 35.03 -20.19
C ASP A 9 -15.50 34.77 -18.97
N ARG A 10 -16.00 35.01 -17.76
CA ARG A 10 -15.42 34.43 -16.54
C ARG A 10 -15.67 32.94 -16.68
N ALA A 11 -14.71 32.26 -17.30
CA ALA A 11 -14.65 30.83 -17.46
C ALA A 11 -15.24 30.17 -16.23
N ARG A 12 -16.28 29.35 -16.43
CA ARG A 12 -17.04 28.64 -15.39
C ARG A 12 -16.11 27.68 -14.65
N ARG A 13 -15.29 28.24 -13.76
CA ARG A 13 -14.33 27.58 -12.89
C ARG A 13 -15.08 27.16 -11.64
N MET A 14 -15.08 25.87 -11.38
CA MET A 14 -15.63 25.30 -10.17
C MET A 14 -14.44 24.95 -9.27
N ILE A 15 -14.42 25.56 -8.09
CA ILE A 15 -13.55 25.16 -7.00
C ILE A 15 -14.49 24.66 -5.89
N ILE A 16 -14.58 23.35 -5.71
CA ILE A 16 -15.32 22.73 -4.59
C ILE A 16 -14.29 22.05 -3.70
N GLY A 17 -14.11 22.55 -2.48
CA GLY A 17 -13.02 22.11 -1.61
C GLY A 17 -11.66 22.40 -2.26
N ASP A 18 -10.86 21.35 -2.48
CA ASP A 18 -9.55 21.41 -3.13
C ASP A 18 -9.56 21.03 -4.62
N LEU A 19 -10.71 20.62 -5.17
CA LEU A 19 -10.89 20.27 -6.58
C LEU A 19 -10.91 21.51 -7.47
N ARG A 20 -10.09 21.54 -8.52
CA ARG A 20 -10.04 22.62 -9.52
C ARG A 20 -10.59 22.14 -10.87
N PHE A 21 -11.73 22.69 -11.31
CA PHE A 21 -12.35 22.36 -12.59
C PHE A 21 -12.63 23.62 -13.44
N GLU A 22 -12.49 23.52 -14.77
CA GLU A 22 -12.76 24.61 -15.71
C GLU A 22 -13.49 24.10 -16.96
N HIS A 23 -14.75 24.49 -17.15
CA HIS A 23 -15.57 24.05 -18.29
C HIS A 23 -14.93 24.36 -19.65
N GLY A 24 -14.23 25.50 -19.79
CA GLY A 24 -13.61 25.90 -21.05
C GLY A 24 -12.58 24.88 -21.56
N ARG A 25 -11.85 24.23 -20.64
CA ARG A 25 -10.87 23.18 -20.96
C ARG A 25 -11.51 21.83 -21.26
N HIS A 26 -12.77 21.63 -20.87
CA HIS A 26 -13.52 20.38 -21.03
C HIS A 26 -14.54 20.44 -22.17
N ARG A 27 -14.34 21.35 -23.14
CA ARG A 27 -15.19 21.39 -24.35
C ARG A 27 -14.73 20.41 -25.43
N ARG A 28 -13.47 19.96 -25.37
CA ARG A 28 -12.88 19.01 -26.32
C ARG A 28 -11.96 18.05 -25.59
N ASP A 29 -11.90 16.81 -26.07
CA ASP A 29 -10.95 15.81 -25.57
C ASP A 29 -9.55 15.99 -26.21
N ARG A 30 -8.59 15.17 -25.79
CA ARG A 30 -7.21 15.17 -26.35
C ARG A 30 -7.15 14.93 -27.86
N ARG A 31 -8.18 14.31 -28.45
CA ARG A 31 -8.29 14.04 -29.89
C ARG A 31 -8.94 15.21 -30.64
N GLY A 32 -9.32 16.27 -29.93
CA GLY A 32 -10.03 17.42 -30.49
C GLY A 32 -11.53 17.18 -30.71
N LYS A 33 -12.08 16.02 -30.31
CA LYS A 33 -13.52 15.76 -30.43
C LYS A 33 -14.30 16.58 -29.39
N PRO A 34 -15.45 17.14 -29.76
CA PRO A 34 -16.29 17.87 -28.82
C PRO A 34 -16.78 16.93 -27.70
N ILE A 35 -16.78 17.43 -26.46
CA ILE A 35 -17.37 16.75 -25.31
C ILE A 35 -18.78 17.31 -25.13
N LEU A 36 -19.79 16.44 -25.20
CA LEU A 36 -21.19 16.81 -25.06
C LEU A 36 -21.57 16.99 -23.59
N CYS A 37 -22.52 17.90 -23.31
CA CYS A 37 -22.97 18.18 -21.94
C CYS A 37 -23.49 16.91 -21.23
N ALA A 38 -24.15 16.02 -21.97
CA ALA A 38 -24.71 14.77 -21.48
C ALA A 38 -23.65 13.73 -21.08
N GLU A 39 -22.40 13.89 -21.53
CA GLU A 39 -21.29 13.01 -21.12
C GLU A 39 -20.89 13.23 -19.66
N CYS A 40 -21.21 14.39 -19.08
CA CYS A 40 -20.97 14.68 -17.67
C CYS A 40 -22.28 14.79 -16.88
N HIS A 41 -23.31 15.39 -17.44
CA HIS A 41 -24.54 15.71 -16.71
C HIS A 41 -25.70 14.79 -17.13
N ARG A 42 -26.24 14.02 -16.17
CA ARG A 42 -27.41 13.15 -16.39
C ARG A 42 -28.69 13.89 -16.81
N ASP A 43 -28.82 15.16 -16.41
CA ASP A 43 -29.92 16.05 -16.84
C ASP A 43 -29.37 17.35 -17.46
N ALA A 44 -28.58 17.19 -18.53
CA ALA A 44 -28.01 18.31 -19.26
C ALA A 44 -29.07 19.23 -19.90
N SER A 45 -30.26 18.69 -20.16
CA SER A 45 -31.42 19.39 -20.72
C SER A 45 -31.91 20.52 -19.82
N SER A 46 -32.09 20.27 -18.51
CA SER A 46 -32.54 21.31 -17.57
C SER A 46 -31.45 22.34 -17.26
N ALA A 47 -30.17 21.91 -17.33
CA ALA A 47 -29.00 22.75 -17.13
C ALA A 47 -28.87 23.88 -18.16
N VAL A 48 -29.10 23.55 -19.44
CA VAL A 48 -29.03 24.52 -20.55
C VAL A 48 -30.17 25.54 -20.48
N ALA A 49 -31.35 25.11 -20.01
CA ALA A 49 -32.53 25.95 -19.92
C ALA A 49 -32.49 26.94 -18.73
N THR A 50 -31.97 26.52 -17.58
CA THR A 50 -32.07 27.30 -16.33
C THR A 50 -30.74 27.91 -15.88
N GLY A 51 -29.62 27.51 -16.49
CA GLY A 51 -28.27 27.91 -16.07
C GLY A 51 -27.84 27.34 -14.72
N LYS A 52 -28.66 26.48 -14.10
CA LYS A 52 -28.37 25.80 -12.83
C LYS A 52 -28.44 24.30 -13.05
N HIS A 53 -27.43 23.60 -12.58
CA HIS A 53 -27.40 22.15 -12.58
C HIS A 53 -26.58 21.64 -11.40
N LEU A 54 -26.84 20.41 -10.99
CA LEU A 54 -26.00 19.74 -10.03
C LEU A 54 -24.62 19.45 -10.65
N PRO A 55 -23.54 19.46 -9.86
CA PRO A 55 -22.25 18.94 -10.29
C PRO A 55 -22.42 17.50 -10.81
N PRO A 56 -21.64 17.10 -11.83
CA PRO A 56 -21.66 15.73 -12.29
C PRO A 56 -21.12 14.81 -11.17
N PRO A 57 -21.53 13.54 -11.15
CA PRO A 57 -20.88 12.56 -10.29
C PRO A 57 -19.40 12.37 -10.71
N THR A 58 -18.53 11.99 -9.77
CA THR A 58 -17.07 11.95 -10.00
C THR A 58 -16.64 10.86 -10.98
N ASP A 59 -17.43 9.79 -11.12
CA ASP A 59 -17.26 8.72 -12.11
C ASP A 59 -17.24 9.26 -13.56
N ALA A 60 -18.00 10.33 -13.84
CA ALA A 60 -17.94 11.03 -15.11
C ALA A 60 -16.53 11.57 -15.40
N CYS A 61 -15.80 12.02 -14.38
CA CYS A 61 -14.40 12.44 -14.52
C CYS A 61 -13.49 11.24 -14.84
N VAL A 62 -13.67 10.12 -14.13
CA VAL A 62 -12.87 8.89 -14.29
C VAL A 62 -12.98 8.32 -15.70
N SER A 63 -14.19 8.29 -16.26
CA SER A 63 -14.46 7.74 -17.60
C SER A 63 -13.57 8.28 -18.72
N CYS A 64 -13.10 9.53 -18.59
CA CYS A 64 -12.22 10.18 -19.54
C CYS A 64 -10.78 10.27 -19.05
N HIS A 65 -10.57 10.51 -17.76
CA HIS A 65 -9.23 10.72 -17.20
C HIS A 65 -8.41 9.44 -17.06
N ASP A 66 -9.04 8.26 -17.04
CA ASP A 66 -8.32 6.98 -17.10
C ASP A 66 -8.15 6.43 -18.53
N ASP A 67 -8.73 7.09 -19.53
CA ASP A 67 -8.51 6.79 -20.95
C ASP A 67 -7.39 7.67 -21.53
N SER A 68 -6.22 7.06 -21.75
CA SER A 68 -5.05 7.72 -22.35
C SER A 68 -5.28 8.32 -23.74
N GLN A 69 -6.33 7.88 -24.46
CA GLN A 69 -6.72 8.45 -25.74
C GLN A 69 -7.55 9.73 -25.57
N ARG A 70 -8.26 9.89 -24.45
CA ARG A 70 -9.13 11.05 -24.17
C ARG A 70 -8.45 12.10 -23.29
N ALA A 71 -7.57 11.69 -22.38
CA ALA A 71 -6.84 12.57 -21.48
C ALA A 71 -5.33 12.23 -21.42
N PRO A 72 -4.45 13.21 -21.17
CA PRO A 72 -3.04 12.94 -20.86
C PRO A 72 -2.90 12.10 -19.59
N GLN A 73 -1.93 11.18 -19.56
CA GLN A 73 -1.64 10.36 -18.37
C GLN A 73 -1.25 11.18 -17.13
N THR A 74 -0.74 12.40 -17.32
CA THR A 74 -0.44 13.35 -16.23
C THR A 74 -1.70 13.87 -15.53
N LEU A 75 -2.86 13.72 -16.16
CA LEU A 75 -4.16 14.06 -15.59
C LEU A 75 -4.96 12.81 -15.21
N ALA A 76 -4.34 11.63 -15.18
CA ALA A 76 -5.04 10.39 -14.82
C ALA A 76 -5.51 10.41 -13.36
N MET A 77 -6.58 9.69 -13.04
CA MET A 77 -7.20 9.76 -11.70
C MET A 77 -6.25 9.30 -10.59
N LYS A 78 -5.26 8.45 -10.94
CA LYS A 78 -4.17 8.02 -10.05
C LYS A 78 -3.19 9.14 -9.65
N VAL A 79 -3.19 10.28 -10.34
CA VAL A 79 -2.32 11.44 -10.05
C VAL A 79 -3.11 12.45 -9.22
N CYS A 80 -3.30 12.11 -7.94
CA CYS A 80 -4.22 12.78 -7.03
C CYS A 80 -3.99 14.29 -6.94
N GLU A 81 -2.72 14.71 -6.81
CA GLU A 81 -2.29 16.09 -6.58
C GLU A 81 -2.65 17.06 -7.72
N THR A 82 -2.87 16.53 -8.92
CA THR A 82 -3.28 17.32 -10.09
C THR A 82 -4.66 17.94 -9.89
N CYS A 83 -5.55 17.21 -9.23
CA CYS A 83 -6.93 17.63 -8.96
C CYS A 83 -7.13 18.07 -7.50
N HIS A 84 -6.48 17.38 -6.56
CA HIS A 84 -6.58 17.58 -5.11
C HIS A 84 -5.28 18.15 -4.54
N ALA A 85 -5.15 19.47 -4.55
CA ALA A 85 -3.91 20.15 -4.16
C ALA A 85 -3.49 19.92 -2.70
N THR A 86 -4.41 19.53 -1.81
CA THR A 86 -4.14 19.35 -0.36
C THR A 86 -4.40 17.94 0.17
N ARG A 87 -5.20 17.10 -0.52
CA ARG A 87 -5.55 15.75 -0.03
C ARG A 87 -4.60 14.62 -0.45
N SER A 88 -3.68 14.86 -1.38
CA SER A 88 -2.74 13.82 -1.86
C SER A 88 -1.81 13.28 -0.76
N ALA A 89 -1.56 14.04 0.30
CA ALA A 89 -0.68 13.62 1.40
C ALA A 89 -1.33 12.61 2.37
N SER A 90 -2.65 12.38 2.29
CA SER A 90 -3.41 11.58 3.28
C SER A 90 -4.02 10.31 2.70
N LEU A 91 -3.94 10.12 1.38
CA LEU A 91 -4.55 9.00 0.67
C LEU A 91 -3.42 8.06 0.23
N GLY A 92 -3.47 6.80 0.66
CA GLY A 92 -2.57 5.76 0.13
C GLY A 92 -2.84 5.45 -1.35
N ALA A 93 -2.24 4.38 -1.87
CA ALA A 93 -2.38 3.97 -3.28
C ALA A 93 -3.80 3.52 -3.72
N ILE A 94 -4.82 3.65 -2.87
CA ILE A 94 -6.19 3.21 -3.14
C ILE A 94 -7.08 4.45 -3.38
N PRO A 95 -7.69 4.59 -4.57
CA PRO A 95 -8.52 5.74 -4.88
C PRO A 95 -9.78 5.79 -3.97
N PRO A 96 -10.25 6.99 -3.57
CA PRO A 96 -11.45 7.12 -2.74
C PRO A 96 -12.70 6.58 -3.44
N ARG A 97 -13.60 5.93 -2.68
CA ARG A 97 -14.90 5.41 -3.14
C ARG A 97 -15.73 6.41 -3.94
N SER A 98 -15.56 7.72 -3.70
CA SER A 98 -16.27 8.78 -4.40
C SER A 98 -15.94 8.88 -5.89
N HIS A 99 -14.86 8.24 -6.37
CA HIS A 99 -14.44 8.23 -7.78
C HIS A 99 -14.98 7.02 -8.55
N LEU A 100 -15.52 6.02 -7.85
CA LEU A 100 -16.23 4.91 -8.45
C LEU A 100 -17.74 5.17 -8.31
N PRO A 101 -18.57 4.74 -9.25
CA PRO A 101 -20.02 4.73 -9.05
C PRO A 101 -20.36 3.96 -7.77
N ALA A 102 -21.18 4.55 -6.91
CA ALA A 102 -21.53 3.97 -5.61
C ALA A 102 -22.20 2.58 -5.72
N GLU A 103 -22.76 2.28 -6.90
CA GLU A 103 -23.46 1.03 -7.23
C GLU A 103 -22.55 -0.04 -7.87
N GLU A 104 -21.28 0.28 -8.17
CA GLU A 104 -20.38 -0.63 -8.90
C GLU A 104 -19.60 -1.61 -8.01
N MET A 105 -19.52 -1.39 -6.70
CA MET A 105 -18.89 -2.37 -5.82
C MET A 105 -19.84 -3.56 -5.63
N PRO A 106 -19.49 -4.77 -6.09
CA PRO A 106 -20.39 -5.91 -5.98
C PRO A 106 -20.72 -6.20 -4.51
N ALA A 107 -21.97 -6.60 -4.22
CA ALA A 107 -22.43 -6.85 -2.85
C ALA A 107 -21.60 -7.90 -2.08
N ASN A 108 -20.88 -8.75 -2.81
CA ASN A 108 -19.98 -9.75 -2.23
C ASN A 108 -18.60 -9.19 -1.83
N HIS A 109 -18.26 -7.92 -2.10
CA HIS A 109 -17.01 -7.28 -1.68
C HIS A 109 -17.02 -6.88 -0.20
N THR A 110 -17.15 -7.90 0.64
CA THR A 110 -17.13 -7.81 2.11
C THR A 110 -15.71 -7.95 2.65
N LEU A 111 -15.52 -7.77 3.97
CA LEU A 111 -14.24 -8.10 4.61
C LEU A 111 -13.89 -9.59 4.43
N ALA A 112 -14.88 -10.48 4.49
CA ALA A 112 -14.69 -11.92 4.29
C ALA A 112 -14.18 -12.24 2.87
N PHE A 113 -14.68 -11.54 1.85
CA PHE A 113 -14.21 -11.70 0.47
C PHE A 113 -12.70 -11.44 0.33
N ARG A 114 -12.11 -10.53 1.12
CA ARG A 114 -10.66 -10.29 1.06
C ARG A 114 -9.85 -11.52 1.44
N GLU A 115 -10.41 -12.44 2.23
CA GLU A 115 -9.71 -13.64 2.69
C GLU A 115 -9.78 -14.79 1.66
N ASP A 116 -10.87 -14.87 0.88
CA ASP A 116 -11.16 -16.03 0.02
C ASP A 116 -11.38 -15.74 -1.47
N HIS A 117 -11.32 -14.47 -1.89
CA HIS A 117 -11.50 -14.04 -3.30
C HIS A 117 -10.54 -14.70 -4.29
N GLU A 118 -9.50 -15.39 -3.83
CA GLU A 118 -8.60 -16.17 -4.67
C GLU A 118 -9.37 -17.20 -5.52
N ARG A 119 -10.43 -17.81 -4.97
CA ARG A 119 -11.28 -18.78 -5.68
C ARG A 119 -12.10 -18.08 -6.77
N GLU A 120 -12.70 -16.96 -6.45
CA GLU A 120 -13.51 -16.14 -7.37
C GLU A 120 -12.64 -15.53 -8.48
N ALA A 121 -11.46 -15.00 -8.12
CA ALA A 121 -10.48 -14.44 -9.04
C ALA A 121 -9.94 -15.50 -10.02
N ARG A 122 -9.78 -16.75 -9.58
CA ARG A 122 -9.43 -17.86 -10.48
C ARG A 122 -10.55 -18.24 -11.44
N ARG A 123 -11.80 -18.22 -10.98
CA ARG A 123 -12.96 -18.64 -11.77
C ARG A 123 -13.39 -17.60 -12.79
N ALA A 124 -13.35 -16.32 -12.42
CA ALA A 124 -13.87 -15.22 -13.23
C ALA A 124 -12.96 -13.98 -13.19
N PRO A 125 -11.67 -14.07 -13.59
CA PRO A 125 -10.73 -12.94 -13.52
C PRO A 125 -11.17 -11.75 -14.37
N GLN A 126 -11.90 -12.01 -15.46
CA GLN A 126 -12.42 -11.00 -16.38
C GLN A 126 -13.47 -10.10 -15.69
N GLU A 127 -14.28 -10.65 -14.77
CA GLU A 127 -15.30 -9.90 -14.02
C GLU A 127 -14.64 -8.91 -13.05
N CYS A 128 -13.58 -9.36 -12.36
CA CYS A 128 -12.77 -8.51 -11.50
C CYS A 128 -12.08 -7.40 -12.31
N ALA A 129 -11.52 -7.75 -13.47
CA ALA A 129 -10.82 -6.81 -14.34
C ALA A 129 -11.74 -5.69 -14.86
N ARG A 130 -13.07 -5.84 -14.88
CA ARG A 130 -13.97 -4.74 -15.28
C ARG A 130 -13.82 -3.51 -14.39
N CYS A 131 -13.64 -3.68 -13.09
CA CYS A 131 -13.45 -2.58 -12.15
C CYS A 131 -11.98 -2.40 -11.76
N HIS A 132 -11.24 -3.51 -11.59
CA HIS A 132 -9.83 -3.48 -11.17
C HIS A 132 -8.84 -3.09 -12.29
N SER A 133 -9.25 -3.07 -13.58
CA SER A 133 -8.41 -2.57 -14.67
C SER A 133 -8.18 -1.06 -14.67
N PHE A 134 -9.06 -0.31 -14.00
CA PHE A 134 -8.92 1.14 -13.80
C PHE A 134 -7.88 1.49 -12.73
N MET A 135 -7.50 0.52 -11.89
CA MET A 135 -6.45 0.69 -10.88
C MET A 135 -5.06 0.46 -11.49
N SER A 136 -4.68 1.23 -12.51
CA SER A 136 -3.34 1.21 -13.16
C SER A 136 -3.08 0.04 -14.12
N GLY A 137 -3.14 0.35 -15.42
CA GLY A 137 -2.30 -0.16 -16.51
C GLY A 137 -1.98 -1.67 -16.55
N ALA A 138 -2.64 -2.37 -17.47
CA ALA A 138 -2.47 -3.78 -17.86
C ALA A 138 -3.18 -4.82 -16.97
N ARG A 139 -4.06 -5.62 -17.61
CA ARG A 139 -4.98 -6.60 -17.00
C ARG A 139 -4.35 -7.70 -16.13
N ARG A 140 -3.02 -7.79 -16.09
CA ARG A 140 -2.29 -8.80 -15.29
C ARG A 140 -1.67 -8.21 -14.02
N ASP A 141 -1.38 -6.91 -13.99
CA ASP A 141 -0.56 -6.28 -12.94
C ASP A 141 -1.43 -5.64 -11.83
N THR A 142 -2.75 -5.69 -11.98
CA THR A 142 -3.72 -5.08 -11.04
C THR A 142 -3.88 -5.88 -9.74
N CYS A 143 -3.63 -7.18 -9.78
CA CYS A 143 -3.67 -8.03 -8.58
C CYS A 143 -2.47 -7.74 -7.67
N ASP A 144 -1.31 -7.55 -8.30
CA ASP A 144 -0.01 -7.38 -7.66
C ASP A 144 0.09 -6.08 -6.86
N GLN A 145 -0.59 -5.02 -7.26
CA GLN A 145 -0.58 -3.74 -6.53
C GLN A 145 -1.04 -3.87 -5.08
N CYS A 146 -2.01 -4.75 -4.82
CA CYS A 146 -2.41 -5.09 -3.47
C CYS A 146 -1.58 -6.25 -2.94
N HIS A 147 -1.40 -7.31 -3.74
CA HIS A 147 -0.80 -8.57 -3.27
C HIS A 147 0.68 -8.45 -2.90
N GLN A 148 1.44 -7.54 -3.52
CA GLN A 148 2.84 -7.27 -3.19
C GLN A 148 3.02 -6.64 -1.80
N VAL A 149 2.01 -5.92 -1.30
CA VAL A 149 2.04 -5.24 0.00
C VAL A 149 1.16 -5.92 1.05
N MET A 150 0.51 -7.04 0.71
CA MET A 150 -0.28 -7.79 1.67
C MET A 150 0.63 -8.48 2.68
N ARG A 151 0.24 -8.42 3.96
CA ARG A 151 0.86 -9.24 5.01
C ARG A 151 0.76 -10.72 4.61
N PRO A 152 1.88 -11.43 4.43
CA PRO A 152 1.86 -12.85 4.12
C PRO A 152 1.11 -13.65 5.19
N ARG A 153 0.39 -14.72 4.78
CA ARG A 153 -0.30 -15.63 5.72
C ARG A 153 0.63 -16.25 6.76
N SER A 154 1.91 -16.39 6.41
CA SER A 154 2.95 -16.87 7.33
C SER A 154 3.27 -15.89 8.45
N HIS A 155 2.87 -14.61 8.40
CA HIS A 155 3.12 -13.66 9.50
C HIS A 155 2.23 -13.95 10.71
N THR A 156 2.46 -15.08 11.35
CA THR A 156 1.83 -15.51 12.59
C THR A 156 2.86 -15.45 13.72
N ALA A 157 2.40 -15.41 14.97
CA ALA A 157 3.30 -15.46 16.11
C ALA A 157 4.17 -16.74 16.11
N GLY A 158 3.60 -17.87 15.69
CA GLY A 158 4.33 -19.14 15.59
C GLY A 158 5.46 -19.09 14.56
N TRP A 159 5.20 -18.55 13.37
CA TRP A 159 6.26 -18.40 12.36
C TRP A 159 7.36 -17.45 12.80
N ILE A 160 6.98 -16.32 13.42
CA ILE A 160 7.94 -15.37 13.99
C ILE A 160 8.80 -16.04 15.06
N GLU A 161 8.25 -16.94 15.86
CA GLU A 161 9.04 -17.61 16.91
C GLU A 161 9.94 -18.72 16.35
N PHE A 162 9.45 -19.53 15.40
CA PHE A 162 10.09 -20.81 15.07
C PHE A 162 10.61 -20.94 13.63
N GLU A 163 10.08 -20.18 12.67
CA GLU A 163 10.30 -20.43 11.24
C GLU A 163 10.95 -19.25 10.49
N HIS A 164 10.91 -18.04 11.06
CA HIS A 164 11.46 -16.85 10.39
C HIS A 164 12.97 -16.93 10.16
N GLY A 165 13.71 -17.57 11.07
CA GLY A 165 15.18 -17.68 11.00
C GLY A 165 15.65 -18.41 9.74
N PRO A 166 15.22 -19.67 9.51
CA PRO A 166 15.51 -20.40 8.28
C PRO A 166 15.03 -19.68 7.01
N ALA A 167 13.84 -19.06 7.07
CA ALA A 167 13.29 -18.33 5.92
C ALA A 167 14.13 -17.08 5.57
N ALA A 168 14.56 -16.31 6.57
CA ALA A 168 15.42 -15.14 6.40
C ALA A 168 16.81 -15.54 5.91
N ALA A 169 17.37 -16.66 6.39
CA ALA A 169 18.64 -17.19 5.91
C ALA A 169 18.59 -17.62 4.43
N ALA A 170 17.44 -18.08 3.95
CA ALA A 170 17.26 -18.51 2.57
C ALA A 170 17.01 -17.34 1.61
N ARG A 171 16.15 -16.38 1.98
CA ARG A 171 15.72 -15.25 1.12
C ARG A 171 15.37 -14.00 1.93
N GLN A 172 16.39 -13.34 2.49
CA GLN A 172 16.21 -12.10 3.26
C GLN A 172 15.56 -10.98 2.43
N GLU A 173 15.83 -10.93 1.13
CA GLU A 173 15.28 -9.93 0.21
C GLU A 173 13.75 -9.97 0.12
N SER A 174 13.14 -11.14 0.36
CA SER A 174 11.68 -11.26 0.39
C SER A 174 11.04 -10.41 1.50
N CYS A 175 11.74 -10.26 2.64
CA CYS A 175 11.32 -9.44 3.76
C CYS A 175 11.52 -7.95 3.47
N ALA A 176 12.56 -7.60 2.70
CA ALA A 176 12.89 -6.22 2.34
C ALA A 176 11.82 -5.54 1.48
N THR A 177 10.88 -6.30 0.92
CA THR A 177 9.68 -5.80 0.24
C THR A 177 8.85 -4.87 1.13
N CYS A 178 8.75 -5.19 2.43
CA CYS A 178 7.91 -4.46 3.39
C CYS A 178 8.68 -3.95 4.62
N HIS A 179 9.84 -4.53 4.94
CA HIS A 179 10.57 -4.25 6.17
C HIS A 179 11.95 -3.66 5.88
N GLY A 180 12.31 -2.61 6.62
CA GLY A 180 13.67 -2.10 6.65
C GLY A 180 14.59 -2.92 7.57
N ALA A 181 15.90 -2.71 7.42
CA ALA A 181 16.92 -3.37 8.23
C ALA A 181 16.78 -3.04 9.74
N ASP A 182 16.19 -1.90 10.06
CA ASP A 182 15.87 -1.46 11.42
C ASP A 182 14.95 -2.46 12.14
N MET A 183 14.02 -3.11 11.44
CA MET A 183 13.16 -4.11 12.05
C MET A 183 13.94 -5.36 12.48
N CYS A 184 14.88 -5.82 11.65
CA CYS A 184 15.77 -6.93 11.97
C CYS A 184 16.58 -6.60 13.23
N ILE A 185 17.18 -5.42 13.26
CA ILE A 185 17.99 -4.93 14.38
C ILE A 185 17.15 -4.85 15.66
N ALA A 186 15.96 -4.26 15.59
CA ALA A 186 15.10 -4.06 16.76
C ALA A 186 14.75 -5.37 17.50
N CYS A 187 14.67 -6.50 16.78
CA CYS A 187 14.44 -7.82 17.38
C CYS A 187 15.75 -8.54 17.74
N HIS A 188 16.70 -8.60 16.82
CA HIS A 188 17.96 -9.34 17.02
C HIS A 188 18.94 -8.66 17.99
N SER A 189 18.73 -7.39 18.33
CA SER A 189 19.44 -6.72 19.43
C SER A 189 18.86 -7.04 20.81
N ARG A 190 17.76 -7.80 20.90
CA ARG A 190 17.17 -8.21 22.18
C ARG A 190 17.75 -9.57 22.60
N PRO A 191 18.01 -9.78 23.90
CA PRO A 191 18.32 -11.10 24.41
C PRO A 191 17.20 -12.10 24.04
N PRO A 192 17.53 -13.31 23.55
CA PRO A 192 16.55 -14.34 23.28
C PRO A 192 15.72 -14.66 24.52
N ARG A 193 14.49 -15.14 24.34
CA ARG A 193 13.64 -15.57 25.46
C ARG A 193 14.27 -16.66 26.34
N SER A 194 15.18 -17.46 25.78
CA SER A 194 15.96 -18.43 26.55
C SER A 194 16.77 -17.80 27.68
N HIS A 195 17.05 -16.50 27.64
CA HIS A 195 17.73 -15.76 28.70
C HIS A 195 16.80 -15.35 29.85
N GLN A 196 15.51 -15.71 29.79
CA GLN A 196 14.53 -15.33 30.80
C GLN A 196 14.00 -16.56 31.54
N PRO A 197 14.03 -16.56 32.90
CA PRO A 197 14.62 -15.54 33.75
C PRO A 197 16.16 -15.65 33.81
N VAL A 198 16.85 -14.50 33.91
CA VAL A 198 18.30 -14.43 33.68
C VAL A 198 19.11 -15.20 34.72
N LEU A 199 18.60 -15.34 35.94
CA LEU A 199 19.29 -16.05 37.01
C LEU A 199 19.33 -17.55 36.74
N GLU A 200 18.22 -18.16 36.36
CA GLU A 200 18.18 -19.58 35.98
C GLU A 200 18.99 -19.83 34.72
N PHE A 201 18.91 -18.93 33.73
CA PHE A 201 19.71 -19.07 32.51
C PHE A 201 21.21 -19.07 32.83
N ARG A 202 21.69 -18.15 33.68
CA ARG A 202 23.12 -18.12 34.07
C ARG A 202 23.58 -19.43 34.69
N GLN A 203 22.74 -20.12 35.45
CA GLN A 203 23.07 -21.39 36.09
C GLN A 203 23.01 -22.59 35.13
N SER A 204 22.20 -22.50 34.05
CA SER A 204 21.90 -23.64 33.16
C SER A 204 22.48 -23.52 31.76
N HIS A 205 22.93 -22.34 31.34
CA HIS A 205 23.38 -22.09 29.96
C HIS A 205 24.58 -22.95 29.54
N GLY A 206 25.37 -23.46 30.49
CA GLY A 206 26.48 -24.37 30.20
C GLY A 206 26.04 -25.62 29.44
N LEU A 207 24.86 -26.17 29.76
CA LEU A 207 24.30 -27.31 29.03
C LEU A 207 23.92 -26.91 27.59
N ALA A 208 23.24 -25.78 27.42
CA ALA A 208 22.88 -25.27 26.10
C ALA A 208 24.14 -24.97 25.24
N ALA A 209 25.17 -24.38 25.85
CA ALA A 209 26.45 -24.10 25.21
C ALA A 209 27.20 -25.38 24.82
N SER A 210 27.14 -26.45 25.64
CA SER A 210 27.74 -27.75 25.29
C SER A 210 27.08 -28.41 24.07
N ILE A 211 25.80 -28.10 23.81
CA ILE A 211 25.07 -28.62 22.65
C ILE A 211 25.39 -27.78 21.41
N ASN A 212 25.31 -26.44 21.54
CA ASN A 212 25.54 -25.54 20.41
C ASN A 212 26.07 -24.17 20.85
N VAL A 213 27.37 -24.11 21.15
CA VAL A 213 28.04 -22.84 21.50
C VAL A 213 27.94 -21.79 20.38
N ARG A 214 27.87 -22.20 19.11
CA ARG A 214 27.78 -21.27 17.96
C ARG A 214 26.53 -20.41 18.02
N ALA A 215 25.41 -20.92 18.56
CA ALA A 215 24.20 -20.13 18.74
C ALA A 215 24.44 -18.91 19.64
N CYS A 216 25.24 -19.07 20.70
CA CYS A 216 25.61 -17.99 21.61
C CYS A 216 26.52 -16.96 20.93
N LEU A 217 27.42 -17.41 20.04
CA LEU A 217 28.36 -16.55 19.31
C LEU A 217 27.70 -15.62 18.30
N THR A 218 26.41 -15.83 18.00
CA THR A 218 25.63 -14.92 17.17
C THR A 218 25.59 -13.50 17.75
N CYS A 219 25.57 -13.40 19.08
CA CYS A 219 25.50 -12.11 19.79
C CYS A 219 26.67 -11.88 20.74
N HIS A 220 27.31 -12.94 21.22
CA HIS A 220 28.40 -12.85 22.19
C HIS A 220 29.76 -13.04 21.53
N ASP A 221 30.60 -12.02 21.60
CA ASP A 221 31.96 -12.07 21.09
C ASP A 221 32.93 -12.53 22.21
N PRO A 222 33.54 -13.73 22.11
CA PRO A 222 34.51 -14.21 23.09
C PRO A 222 35.75 -13.32 23.19
N SER A 223 36.12 -12.60 22.13
CA SER A 223 37.30 -11.73 22.10
C SER A 223 37.14 -10.50 23.01
N THR A 224 35.90 -10.11 23.30
CA THR A 224 35.58 -9.01 24.23
C THR A 224 35.66 -9.42 25.70
N GLY A 225 35.98 -10.68 25.99
CA GLY A 225 35.99 -11.22 27.35
C GLY A 225 34.59 -11.53 27.89
N PHE A 226 33.53 -11.49 27.07
CA PHE A 226 32.17 -11.77 27.51
C PHE A 226 32.03 -13.15 28.18
N CYS A 227 32.60 -14.19 27.54
CA CYS A 227 32.55 -15.56 28.05
C CYS A 227 33.63 -15.82 29.11
N THR A 228 34.79 -15.17 29.01
CA THR A 228 36.01 -15.44 29.77
C THR A 228 36.30 -14.42 30.88
N GLY A 229 35.36 -13.52 31.14
CA GLY A 229 35.48 -12.48 32.15
C GLY A 229 35.52 -13.02 33.59
N PRO A 230 35.90 -12.18 34.56
CA PRO A 230 35.95 -12.56 35.97
C PRO A 230 34.59 -13.09 36.47
N GLY A 231 34.59 -14.31 37.02
CA GLY A 231 33.36 -14.98 37.50
C GLY A 231 32.60 -15.79 36.44
N CYS A 232 33.13 -15.93 35.22
CA CYS A 232 32.59 -16.76 34.15
C CYS A 232 33.56 -17.91 33.79
N HIS A 233 33.74 -18.23 32.50
CA HIS A 233 34.66 -19.28 32.03
C HIS A 233 36.12 -18.81 32.10
N THR A 234 36.64 -18.75 33.33
CA THR A 234 38.08 -18.55 33.54
C THR A 234 38.81 -19.84 33.15
N PRO A 235 39.92 -19.76 32.40
CA PRO A 235 40.80 -20.91 32.24
C PRO A 235 41.24 -21.33 33.64
N ALA A 236 40.84 -22.51 34.08
CA ALA A 236 41.47 -23.11 35.25
C ALA A 236 42.97 -23.19 34.92
N ALA A 237 43.80 -22.54 35.74
CA ALA A 237 45.24 -22.76 35.69
C ALA A 237 45.46 -24.27 35.64
N SER A 238 46.07 -24.76 34.57
CA SER A 238 46.22 -26.17 34.29
C SER A 238 47.12 -26.82 35.34
N GLY A 239 46.52 -27.20 36.48
CA GLY A 239 47.11 -28.02 37.51
C GLY A 239 46.64 -29.45 37.34
N LEU A 240 47.35 -30.22 36.53
CA LEU A 240 47.26 -31.68 36.54
C LEU A 240 47.78 -32.17 37.91
N PRO A 241 47.01 -32.93 38.71
CA PRO A 241 47.59 -33.69 39.81
C PRO A 241 48.36 -34.89 39.25
N ARG A 242 49.60 -35.05 39.74
CA ARG A 242 50.38 -36.29 39.67
C ARG A 242 49.73 -37.39 40.48
#